data_AF-A0A2M7XSB6-F1
#
_entry.id   AF-A0A2M7XSB6-F1
#
_cell.length_a   1.000
_cell.length_b   1.000
_cell.length_c   1.000
_cell.angle_alpha   90.00
_cell.angle_beta   90.00
_cell.angle_gamma   90.00
#
_symmetry.space_group_name_H-M   'P 1'
#
loop_
_entity.id
_entity.type
_entity.pdbx_description
1 polymer ?
#
loop_
_entity_poly.entity_id
_entity_poly.type
_entity_poly.pdbx_seq_one_letter_code
_entity_poly.pdbx_strand_id
1 'polypeptide(L)' 'AEIAYAPIAMVTDFDAWHPHHDAVSVEMVVKNLQANGANARKLVSRFLEIFDPQQADF' A
#
# COMPACT_ATOMS: atom_id res chain seq x y z
N ALA A 1 -9.95 -14.44 20.80
CA ALA A 1 -8.69 -13.73 20.55
C ALA A 1 -8.90 -12.85 19.33
N GLU A 2 -8.48 -11.59 19.39
CA GLU A 2 -8.66 -10.60 18.33
C GLU A 2 -7.28 -10.09 17.88
N ILE A 3 -7.20 -9.59 16.64
CA ILE A 3 -5.96 -9.06 16.05
C ILE A 3 -6.22 -7.63 15.59
N ALA A 4 -5.39 -6.68 16.01
CA ALA A 4 -5.37 -5.36 15.43
C ALA A 4 -4.83 -5.44 13.99
N TYR A 5 -5.67 -5.13 13.00
CA TYR A 5 -5.37 -5.27 11.57
C TYR A 5 -5.51 -3.94 10.83
N ALA A 6 -4.47 -3.54 10.11
CA ALA A 6 -4.44 -2.31 9.31
C ALA A 6 -3.79 -2.60 7.93
N PRO A 7 -4.54 -2.55 6.81
CA PRO A 7 -3.99 -2.76 5.49
C PRO A 7 -3.28 -1.52 4.94
N ILE A 8 -2.24 -1.74 4.13
CA ILE A 8 -1.56 -0.69 3.35
C ILE A 8 -1.85 -0.93 1.87
N ALA A 9 -2.63 -0.04 1.26
CA ALA A 9 -2.92 -0.07 -0.17
C ALA A 9 -1.98 0.88 -0.92
N MET A 10 -1.27 0.34 -1.92
CA MET A 10 -0.40 1.12 -2.80
C MET A 10 -1.04 1.18 -4.19
N VAL A 11 -1.32 2.38 -4.69
CA VAL A 11 -2.01 2.58 -5.98
C VAL A 11 -1.16 2.07 -7.13
N THR A 12 -1.74 1.26 -8.01
CA THR A 12 -1.07 0.69 -9.20
C THR A 12 -1.59 1.25 -10.51
N ASP A 13 -2.81 1.79 -10.55
CA ASP A 13 -3.48 2.23 -11.76
C ASP A 13 -4.72 3.08 -11.40
N PHE A 14 -5.36 3.65 -12.42
CA PHE A 14 -6.60 4.42 -12.27
C PHE A 14 -7.83 3.61 -12.72
N ASP A 15 -7.76 2.27 -12.66
CA ASP A 15 -8.85 1.40 -13.12
C ASP A 15 -9.29 1.72 -14.57
N ALA A 16 -10.51 1.40 -14.97
CA ALA A 16 -11.04 1.66 -16.32
C ALA A 16 -11.99 2.87 -16.40
N TRP A 17 -12.15 3.65 -15.33
CA TRP A 17 -13.12 4.75 -15.30
C TRP A 17 -12.61 6.04 -15.96
N HIS A 18 -11.30 6.17 -16.19
CA HIS A 18 -10.71 7.43 -16.63
C HIS A 18 -10.69 7.53 -18.18
N PRO A 19 -11.57 8.32 -18.83
CA PRO A 19 -11.82 8.26 -20.27
C PRO A 19 -10.65 8.73 -21.15
N HIS A 20 -9.69 9.46 -20.57
CA HIS A 20 -8.48 9.94 -21.24
C HIS A 20 -7.20 9.21 -20.81
N HIS A 21 -7.32 8.11 -20.06
CA HIS A 21 -6.20 7.26 -19.66
C HIS A 21 -6.41 5.85 -20.16
N ASP A 22 -5.31 5.13 -20.34
CA ASP A 22 -5.37 3.71 -20.64
C ASP A 22 -6.06 2.96 -19.50
N ALA A 23 -6.96 2.03 -19.86
CA ALA A 23 -7.54 1.12 -18.89
C ALA A 23 -6.45 0.26 -18.24
N VAL A 24 -6.73 -0.20 -17.02
CA VAL A 24 -5.83 -1.09 -16.27
C VAL A 24 -5.37 -2.29 -17.08
N SER A 25 -4.07 -2.61 -17.00
CA SER A 25 -3.47 -3.82 -17.57
C SER A 25 -2.57 -4.51 -16.54
N VAL A 26 -2.39 -5.83 -16.70
CA VAL A 26 -1.52 -6.63 -15.79
C VAL A 26 -0.09 -6.09 -15.78
N GLU A 27 0.43 -5.69 -16.94
CA GLU A 27 1.79 -5.13 -17.06
C GLU A 27 1.93 -3.82 -16.26
N MET A 28 0.93 -2.93 -16.34
CA MET A 28 0.90 -1.69 -15.57
C MET A 28 0.87 -1.98 -14.06
N VAL A 29 0.02 -2.92 -13.63
CA VAL A 29 -0.10 -3.33 -12.23
C VAL A 29 1.24 -3.86 -11.71
N VAL A 30 1.87 -4.80 -12.42
CA VAL A 30 3.14 -5.41 -11.99
C VAL A 30 4.27 -4.37 -11.94
N LYS A 31 4.36 -3.49 -12.94
CA LYS A 31 5.36 -2.42 -12.98
C LYS A 31 5.23 -1.49 -11.76
N ASN A 32 4.03 -1.01 -11.48
CA ASN A 32 3.80 -0.09 -10.37
C ASN A 32 3.89 -0.79 -9.01
N LEU A 33 3.49 -2.06 -8.91
CA LEU A 33 3.73 -2.89 -7.72
C LEU A 33 5.22 -3.01 -7.39
N GLN A 34 6.05 -3.30 -8.39
CA GLN A 34 7.51 -3.38 -8.21
C GLN A 34 8.11 -2.04 -7.78
N ALA A 35 7.68 -0.94 -8.42
CA ALA A 35 8.11 0.41 -8.05
C ALA A 35 7.69 0.79 -6.61
N ASN A 36 6.47 0.42 -6.21
CA ASN A 36 5.94 0.70 -4.87
C ASN A 36 6.55 -0.18 -3.77
N GLY A 37 7.09 -1.35 -4.11
CA GLY A 37 7.59 -2.32 -3.13
C GLY A 37 8.66 -1.75 -2.19
N ALA A 38 9.55 -0.89 -2.69
CA ALA A 38 10.55 -0.23 -1.84
C ALA A 38 9.91 0.75 -0.83
N ASN A 39 8.88 1.48 -1.24
CA ASN A 39 8.16 2.42 -0.36
C ASN A 39 7.33 1.69 0.68
N ALA A 40 6.66 0.59 0.31
CA ALA A 40 5.92 -0.25 1.25
C ALA A 40 6.84 -0.81 2.34
N ARG A 41 8.03 -1.31 1.97
CA ARG A 41 9.03 -1.78 2.95
C ARG A 41 9.50 -0.68 3.88
N LYS A 42 9.84 0.49 3.34
CA LYS A 42 10.25 1.66 4.15
C LYS A 42 9.15 2.08 5.13
N LEU A 43 7.89 2.09 4.70
CA LEU A 43 6.76 2.44 5.56
C LEU A 43 6.64 1.45 6.72
N VAL A 44 6.64 0.14 6.45
CA VAL A 44 6.54 -0.88 7.51
C VAL A 44 7.73 -0.80 8.46
N SER A 45 8.95 -0.69 7.94
CA SER A 45 10.15 -0.53 8.77
C SER A 45 10.05 0.69 9.68
N ARG A 46 9.67 1.85 9.12
CA ARG A 46 9.54 3.08 9.90
C ARG A 46 8.42 2.99 10.93
N PHE A 47 7.30 2.36 10.59
CA PHE A 47 6.20 2.12 11.53
C PHE A 47 6.68 1.30 12.73
N LEU A 48 7.40 0.20 12.50
CA LEU A 48 7.94 -0.64 13.58
C LEU A 48 8.94 0.08 14.49
N GLU A 49 9.64 1.10 13.98
CA GLU A 49 10.54 1.93 14.79
C GLU A 49 9.83 2.92 15.71
N ILE A 50 8.67 3.43 15.30
CA ILE A 50 7.98 4.52 16.01
C ILE A 50 6.71 4.08 16.74
N PHE A 51 6.20 2.90 16.43
CA PHE A 51 4.96 2.40 17.00
C PHE A 51 5.19 1.92 18.43
N ASP A 52 4.52 2.58 19.38
CA ASP A 52 4.46 2.16 20.78
C ASP A 52 3.08 1.54 21.07
N PRO A 53 2.99 0.22 21.25
CA PRO A 53 1.72 -0.44 21.54
C PRO A 53 1.12 -0.05 22.89
N GLN A 54 1.88 0.55 23.81
CA GLN A 54 1.36 1.01 25.11
C GLN A 54 0.67 2.38 25.02
N GLN A 55 0.93 3.13 23.94
CA GLN A 55 0.26 4.40 23.63
C GLN A 55 -0.88 4.26 22.64
N ALA A 56 -1.09 3.06 22.11
CA ALA A 56 -2.17 2.80 21.17
C ALA A 56 -3.52 2.74 21.93
N ASP A 57 -4.40 3.68 21.61
CA ASP A 57 -5.80 3.68 22.05
C ASP A 57 -6.58 2.73 21.13
N PHE A 58 -6.94 1.55 21.64
CA PHE A 58 -7.69 0.51 20.94
C PHE A 58 -9.11 0.40 21.49
#